data_AF-A0A424HG99-F1
#
_entry.id   AF-A0A424HG99-F1
#
_cell.length_a   1.000
_cell.length_b   1.000
_cell.length_c   1.000
_cell.angle_alpha   90.00
_cell.angle_beta   90.00
_cell.angle_gamma   90.00
#
_symmetry.space_group_name_H-M   'P 1'
#
loop_
_entity.id
_entity.type
_entity.pdbx_description
1 polymer ?
#
loop_
_entity_poly.entity_id
_entity_poly.type
_entity_poly.pdbx_seq_one_letter_code
_entity_poly.pdbx_strand_id
1 'polypeptide(L)' 'MGSRGQSANLKSGFSVFEIIGVMAVIAIIMTMLVMSLGGIRPAADSKAAQSEIILIQQALEAYKSRFGEYPKKV' A
#
# COMPACT_ATOMS: atom_id res chain seq x y z
N MET A 1 -15.45 -11.66 62.39
CA MET A 1 -15.36 -12.95 61.68
C MET A 1 -15.42 -12.65 60.20
N GLY A 2 -14.28 -12.71 59.51
CA GLY A 2 -14.20 -12.36 58.09
C GLY A 2 -14.58 -13.53 57.21
N SER A 3 -15.19 -13.24 56.06
CA SER A 3 -15.00 -14.08 54.88
C SER A 3 -14.72 -13.16 53.70
N ARG A 4 -13.52 -13.33 53.17
CA ARG A 4 -12.93 -12.61 52.04
C ARG A 4 -13.44 -13.22 50.75
N GLY A 5 -13.77 -12.34 49.81
CA GLY A 5 -13.37 -12.41 48.41
C GLY A 5 -13.66 -13.68 47.62
N GLN A 6 -14.54 -13.54 46.64
CA GLN A 6 -14.21 -14.03 45.30
C GLN A 6 -14.98 -13.24 44.24
N SER A 7 -14.43 -12.09 43.83
CA SER A 7 -14.76 -11.53 42.52
C SER A 7 -14.10 -12.45 41.50
N ALA A 8 -14.86 -13.43 41.01
CA ALA A 8 -14.42 -14.30 39.93
C ALA A 8 -14.16 -13.43 38.70
N ASN A 9 -12.92 -13.01 38.50
CA ASN A 9 -12.45 -12.51 37.23
C ASN A 9 -12.48 -13.70 36.27
N LEU A 10 -13.62 -13.92 35.62
CA LEU A 10 -13.68 -14.77 34.44
C LEU A 10 -12.80 -14.10 33.40
N LYS A 11 -11.53 -14.54 33.34
CA LYS A 11 -10.69 -14.31 32.17
C LYS A 11 -11.34 -15.12 31.04
N SER A 12 -12.23 -14.47 30.31
CA SER A 12 -12.81 -14.99 29.07
C SER A 12 -11.67 -15.12 28.06
N GLY A 13 -11.20 -16.35 27.88
CA GLY A 13 -10.33 -16.70 26.77
C GLY A 13 -11.09 -16.70 25.45
N PHE A 14 -10.34 -16.67 24.36
CA PHE A 14 -10.85 -16.57 22.99
C PHE A 14 -11.81 -17.73 22.67
N SER A 15 -13.03 -17.40 22.26
CA SER A 15 -14.05 -18.35 21.83
C SER A 15 -13.85 -18.75 20.36
N VAL A 16 -14.27 -19.96 20.01
CA VAL A 16 -14.33 -20.41 18.60
C VAL A 16 -15.21 -19.45 17.79
N PHE A 17 -16.29 -18.94 18.38
CA PHE A 17 -17.16 -17.95 17.73
C PHE A 17 -16.45 -16.62 17.47
N GLU A 18 -15.54 -16.20 18.35
CA GLU A 18 -14.75 -14.99 18.14
C GLU A 18 -13.75 -15.17 16.98
N ILE A 19 -13.14 -16.36 16.82
CA ILE A 19 -12.24 -16.60 15.68
C ILE A 19 -13.03 -16.54 14.37
N ILE A 20 -14.22 -17.14 14.34
CA ILE A 20 -15.10 -17.10 13.16
C ILE A 20 -15.51 -15.64 12.87
N GLY A 21 -15.87 -14.87 13.89
CA GLY A 21 -16.21 -13.46 13.75
C GLY A 21 -15.05 -12.62 13.21
N VAL A 22 -13.82 -12.83 13.71
CA VAL A 22 -12.61 -12.15 13.24
C VAL A 22 -12.30 -12.53 11.80
N MET A 23 -12.39 -13.81 11.43
CA MET A 23 -12.18 -14.26 10.05
C MET A 23 -13.21 -13.65 9.09
N ALA A 24 -14.47 -13.50 9.51
CA ALA A 24 -15.50 -12.84 8.71
C ALA A 24 -15.16 -11.36 8.44
N VAL A 25 -14.71 -10.63 9.47
CA VAL A 25 -14.28 -9.23 9.31
C VAL A 25 -13.05 -9.13 8.41
N ILE A 26 -12.06 -10.00 8.59
CA ILE A 26 -10.86 -10.04 7.73
C ILE A 26 -11.25 -10.29 6.26
N ALA A 27 -12.17 -11.22 6.00
CA ALA A 27 -12.64 -11.51 4.65
C ALA A 27 -13.27 -10.27 3.98
N ILE A 28 -14.09 -9.52 4.72
CA ILE A 28 -14.70 -8.28 4.21
C ILE A 28 -13.64 -7.22 3.92
N ILE A 29 -12.66 -7.03 4.79
CA ILE A 29 -11.60 -6.04 4.56
C ILE A 29 -10.74 -6.44 3.36
N MET A 30 -10.42 -7.73 3.21
CA MET A 30 -9.60 -8.23 2.12
C MET A 30 -10.25 -8.05 0.74
N THR A 31 -11.58 -8.21 0.63
CA THR A 31 -12.27 -7.99 -0.66
C THR A 31 -12.17 -6.53 -1.11
N MET A 32 -12.34 -5.58 -0.18
CA MET A 32 -12.19 -4.15 -0.46
C MET A 32 -10.75 -3.79 -0.87
N LEU A 33 -9.75 -4.43 -0.22
CA LEU A 33 -8.34 -4.21 -0.51
C LEU A 33 -7.98 -4.64 -1.94
N VAL A 34 -8.44 -5.82 -2.39
CA VAL A 34 -8.15 -6.33 -3.74
C VAL A 34 -8.71 -5.38 -4.82
N MET A 35 -9.93 -4.87 -4.61
CA MET A 35 -10.55 -3.91 -5.53
C MET A 35 -9.77 -2.58 -5.59
N SER A 36 -9.27 -2.11 -4.45
CA SER A 36 -8.46 -0.88 -4.37
C SER A 36 -7.09 -1.02 -5.05
N LEU A 37 -6.41 -2.15 -4.85
CA LEU A 37 -5.07 -2.40 -5.41
C LEU A 37 -5.07 -2.71 -6.91
N GLY A 38 -6.18 -3.22 -7.46
CA GLY A 38 -6.31 -3.53 -8.88
C GLY A 38 -6.10 -2.32 -9.81
N GLY A 39 -6.44 -1.12 -9.35
CA GLY A 39 -6.26 0.12 -10.12
C GLY A 39 -4.89 0.80 -9.99
N ILE A 40 -4.04 0.38 -9.03
CA ILE A 40 -2.80 1.10 -8.69
C ILE A 40 -1.64 0.71 -9.61
N ARG A 41 -1.61 -0.53 -10.13
CA ARG A 41 -0.55 -1.01 -11.05
C ARG A 41 -0.41 -0.15 -12.32
N PRO A 42 -1.47 0.06 -13.13
CA PRO A 42 -1.35 0.87 -14.35
C PRO A 42 -1.01 2.35 -14.07
N ALA A 43 -1.44 2.89 -12.92
CA ALA A 43 -1.07 4.24 -12.51
C ALA A 43 0.42 4.37 -12.11
N ALA A 44 0.98 3.34 -11.46
CA ALA A 44 2.39 3.29 -11.12
C ALA A 44 3.28 3.19 -12.37
N ASP A 45 2.91 2.34 -13.33
CA ASP A 45 3.64 2.18 -14.59
C ASP A 45 3.62 3.47 -15.42
N SER A 46 2.46 4.14 -15.48
CA SER A 46 2.31 5.44 -16.15
C SER A 46 3.19 6.52 -15.50
N LYS A 47 3.26 6.53 -14.16
CA LYS A 47 4.09 7.49 -13.41
C LYS A 47 5.59 7.22 -13.58
N ALA A 48 5.99 5.95 -13.66
CA ALA A 48 7.37 5.57 -13.97
C ALA A 48 7.76 6.05 -15.38
N ALA A 49 6.93 5.78 -16.39
CA ALA A 49 7.17 6.25 -17.76
C ALA A 49 7.25 7.78 -17.86
N GLN A 50 6.36 8.51 -17.17
CA GLN A 50 6.43 9.97 -17.10
C GLN A 50 7.73 10.47 -16.45
N SER A 51 8.21 9.78 -15.41
CA SER A 51 9.47 10.13 -14.75
C SER A 51 10.67 9.93 -15.67
N GLU A 52 10.69 8.83 -16.44
CA GLU A 52 11.72 8.57 -17.46
C GLU A 52 11.72 9.64 -18.56
N ILE A 53 10.55 10.05 -19.05
CA ILE A 53 10.42 11.11 -20.05
C ILE A 53 10.98 12.45 -19.53
N ILE A 54 10.74 12.79 -18.25
CA ILE A 54 11.29 14.00 -17.64
C ILE A 54 12.82 13.91 -17.56
N LEU A 55 13.36 12.76 -17.15
CA LEU A 55 14.82 12.55 -17.08
C LEU A 55 15.48 12.68 -18.46
N ILE A 56 14.87 12.10 -19.50
CA ILE A 56 15.37 12.20 -20.88
C ILE A 56 15.34 13.66 -21.34
N GLN A 57 14.26 14.40 -21.09
CA GLN A 57 14.18 15.82 -21.45
C GLN A 57 15.28 16.65 -20.77
N GLN A 58 15.48 16.45 -19.47
CA GLN A 58 16.55 17.14 -18.73
C GLN A 58 17.94 16.83 -19.31
N ALA A 59 18.19 15.56 -19.67
CA ALA A 59 19.44 15.16 -20.29
C ALA A 59 19.64 15.79 -21.67
N LEU A 60 18.57 15.89 -22.48
CA LEU A 60 18.60 16.55 -23.78
C LEU A 60 18.81 18.06 -23.68
N GLU A 61 18.19 18.72 -22.71
CA GLU A 61 18.40 20.14 -22.43
C GLU A 61 19.85 20.40 -21.99
N ALA A 62 20.39 19.56 -21.10
CA ALA A 62 21.79 19.63 -20.69
C ALA A 62 22.74 19.43 -21.88
N TYR A 63 22.44 18.48 -22.78
CA TYR A 63 23.21 18.27 -24.00
C TYR A 63 23.18 19.52 -24.88
N LYS A 64 21.99 20.05 -25.18
CA LYS A 64 21.83 21.27 -25.99
C LYS A 64 22.55 22.45 -25.36
N SER A 65 22.48 22.61 -24.04
CA SER A 65 23.19 23.68 -23.33
C SER A 65 24.71 23.57 -23.50
N ARG A 66 25.24 22.35 -23.66
CA ARG A 66 26.68 22.10 -23.79
C ARG A 66 27.18 22.15 -25.23
N PHE A 67 26.38 21.69 -26.19
CA PHE A 67 26.78 21.51 -27.58
C PHE A 67 26.05 22.45 -28.57
N GLY A 68 25.11 23.26 -28.09
CA GLY A 68 24.37 24.26 -28.88
C GLY A 68 23.18 23.70 -29.69
N GLU A 69 23.17 22.41 -29.99
CA GLU A 69 22.09 21.72 -30.72
C GLU A 69 21.63 20.47 -29.98
N TYR A 70 20.42 19.99 -30.28
CA TYR A 70 19.97 18.67 -29.82
C TYR A 70 20.69 17.54 -30.59
N PRO A 71 20.84 16.35 -30.00
CA PRO A 71 21.39 15.19 -30.70
C PRO A 71 20.56 14.86 -31.94
N LYS A 72 21.19 14.78 -33.11
CA LYS A 72 20.50 14.49 -34.39
C LYS A 72 20.15 13.01 -34.55
N LYS A 73 20.79 12.15 -33.76
CA LYS A 73 20.53 10.71 -33.66
C LYS A 73 20.83 10.27 -32.23
N VAL A 74 19.96 9.39 -31.71
CA VAL A 74 20.22 8.57 -30.53
C VAL A 74 20.98 7.31 -30.94
#